data_AF-L7JNH0-F1
#
_entry.id   AF-L7JNH0-F1
#
_cell.length_a   1.000
_cell.length_b   1.000
_cell.length_c   1.000
_cell.angle_alpha   90.00
_cell.angle_beta   90.00
_cell.angle_gamma   90.00
#
_symmetry.space_group_name_H-M   'P 1'
#
loop_
_entity.id
_entity.type
_entity.pdbx_description
1 polymer ?
#
loop_
_entity_poly.entity_id
_entity_poly.type
_entity_poly.pdbx_seq_one_letter_code
_entity_poly.pdbx_strand_id
1 'polypeptide(L)'
;MKIARWFTVGLLAGLCHCQVNNDMFPFLPPQPGFRRSSCPILNSLANHGFLPRDGLNISREQVLDAMQKGLGFNTTGPLESTTAHGLTMSSTGDNNTMHLDDIDRHNVIEHDASLSRADLGVGDPRPFNPTIWATSLVFWPDQAININQMARAFAQRMTAAAASNPRFSLSETQEAVAINALSNVMLMFGDGTVNTTANKLWVRVLFEQERLPFAEGWRQPEQPLQPAVTAELNKSFKAAMPEQRLGCPATPPSMPVSAPP
;
A
#
# COMPACT_ATOMS: atom_id res chain seq x y z
N MET A 1 46.23 -12.91 49.76
CA MET A 1 44.92 -13.55 50.07
C MET A 1 43.98 -12.42 50.46
N LYS A 2 42.93 -11.99 49.75
CA LYS A 2 42.10 -12.51 48.64
C LYS A 2 41.74 -11.34 47.71
N ILE A 3 41.71 -11.56 46.39
CA ILE A 3 41.26 -10.58 45.38
C ILE A 3 39.75 -10.81 45.21
N ALA A 4 38.93 -9.81 45.52
CA ALA A 4 37.48 -9.87 45.30
C ALA A 4 37.17 -9.46 43.85
N ARG A 5 36.80 -10.44 43.02
CA ARG A 5 36.24 -10.22 41.69
C ARG A 5 34.76 -9.89 41.84
N TRP A 6 34.38 -8.65 41.51
CA TRP A 6 32.99 -8.27 41.31
C TRP A 6 32.56 -8.74 39.93
N PHE A 7 31.70 -9.77 39.88
CA PHE A 7 30.97 -10.13 38.66
C PHE A 7 29.70 -9.28 38.62
N THR A 8 29.71 -8.22 37.81
CA THR A 8 28.48 -7.57 37.37
C THR A 8 27.79 -8.51 36.39
N VAL A 9 26.77 -9.22 36.85
CA VAL A 9 25.81 -9.89 35.98
C VAL A 9 25.00 -8.80 35.31
N GLY A 10 25.34 -8.48 34.06
CA GLY A 10 24.52 -7.63 33.21
C GLY A 10 23.22 -8.34 32.90
N LEU A 11 22.12 -7.87 33.47
CA LEU A 11 20.78 -8.29 33.10
C LEU A 11 20.52 -7.74 31.69
N LEU A 12 20.80 -8.54 30.65
CA LEU A 12 20.31 -8.28 29.30
C LEU A 12 18.79 -8.48 29.34
N ALA A 13 18.07 -7.41 29.66
CA ALA A 13 16.65 -7.32 29.34
C ALA A 13 16.53 -7.30 27.82
N GLY A 14 16.48 -8.50 27.22
CA GLY A 14 16.04 -8.63 25.83
C GLY A 14 14.63 -8.07 25.77
N LEU A 15 14.47 -6.89 25.17
CA LEU A 15 13.18 -6.37 24.77
C LEU A 15 12.60 -7.39 23.79
N CYS A 16 11.75 -8.29 24.29
CA CYS A 16 10.94 -9.16 23.46
C CYS A 16 10.00 -8.24 22.69
N HIS A 17 10.45 -7.77 21.51
CA HIS A 17 9.61 -7.05 20.58
C HIS A 17 8.57 -8.05 20.10
N CYS A 18 7.36 -7.96 20.65
CA CYS A 18 6.24 -8.77 20.21
C CYS A 18 5.90 -8.34 18.78
N GLN A 19 6.52 -8.99 17.79
CA GLN A 19 6.19 -8.73 16.40
C GLN A 19 4.75 -9.16 16.15
N VAL A 20 3.96 -8.29 15.53
CA VAL A 20 2.59 -8.65 15.14
C VAL A 20 2.62 -9.80 14.14
N ASN A 21 1.64 -10.70 14.26
CA ASN A 21 1.54 -11.89 13.44
C ASN A 21 0.07 -12.26 13.20
N ASN A 22 -0.15 -13.31 12.41
CA ASN A 22 -1.48 -13.77 12.05
C ASN A 22 -2.28 -14.35 13.24
N ASP A 23 -1.62 -14.80 14.30
CA ASP A 23 -2.32 -15.37 15.46
C ASP A 23 -2.97 -14.26 16.30
N MET A 24 -2.28 -13.11 16.46
CA MET A 24 -2.83 -11.94 17.15
C MET A 24 -3.80 -11.14 16.27
N PHE A 25 -3.52 -11.05 14.97
CA PHE A 25 -4.34 -10.32 14.00
C PHE A 25 -4.70 -11.21 12.82
N PRO A 26 -5.64 -12.16 13.01
CA PRO A 26 -6.02 -13.09 11.94
C PRO A 26 -6.75 -12.35 10.83
N PHE A 27 -6.44 -12.75 9.60
CA PHE A 27 -7.22 -12.36 8.44
C PHE A 27 -8.64 -12.92 8.55
N LEU A 28 -9.64 -12.05 8.42
CA LEU A 28 -11.03 -12.41 8.21
C LEU A 28 -11.55 -11.61 7.01
N PRO A 29 -12.16 -12.26 6.01
CA PRO A 29 -12.73 -11.55 4.87
C PRO A 29 -13.86 -10.60 5.33
N PRO A 30 -14.11 -9.50 4.60
CA PRO A 30 -15.21 -8.59 4.92
C PRO A 30 -16.55 -9.31 4.80
N GLN A 31 -17.48 -8.99 5.71
CA GLN A 31 -18.85 -9.50 5.68
C GLN A 31 -19.76 -8.58 4.85
N PRO A 32 -20.94 -9.04 4.41
CA PRO A 32 -21.92 -8.17 3.79
C PRO A 32 -22.22 -6.94 4.65
N GLY A 33 -22.16 -5.75 4.04
CA GLY A 33 -22.35 -4.47 4.72
C GLY A 33 -21.07 -3.83 5.27
N PHE A 34 -19.95 -4.57 5.33
CA PHE A 34 -18.66 -3.97 5.70
C PHE A 34 -18.15 -3.09 4.56
N ARG A 35 -17.63 -1.90 4.90
CA ARG A 35 -17.14 -0.90 3.96
C ARG A 35 -15.65 -1.10 3.71
N ARG A 36 -15.24 -0.96 2.45
CA ARG A 36 -13.84 -1.03 2.00
C ARG A 36 -13.61 0.07 0.97
N SER A 37 -12.35 0.41 0.77
CA SER A 37 -11.91 1.54 -0.05
C SER A 37 -11.15 1.09 -1.31
N SER A 38 -10.71 2.03 -2.12
CA SER A 38 -9.71 1.89 -3.17
C SER A 38 -8.29 1.62 -2.63
N CYS A 39 -8.05 1.79 -1.33
CA CYS A 39 -6.75 1.58 -0.70
C CYS A 39 -6.59 0.13 -0.18
N PRO A 40 -5.72 -0.70 -0.78
CA PRO A 40 -5.56 -2.10 -0.36
C PRO A 40 -4.92 -2.21 1.02
N ILE A 41 -4.11 -1.23 1.43
CA ILE A 41 -3.46 -1.19 2.74
C ILE A 41 -4.50 -1.04 3.85
N LEU A 42 -5.37 -0.04 3.76
CA LEU A 42 -6.42 0.19 4.77
C LEU A 42 -7.42 -0.97 4.80
N ASN A 43 -7.77 -1.52 3.64
CA ASN A 43 -8.64 -2.69 3.55
C ASN A 43 -8.01 -3.90 4.25
N SER A 44 -6.71 -4.11 4.08
CA SER A 44 -5.97 -5.17 4.77
C SER A 44 -5.93 -4.95 6.28
N LEU A 45 -5.69 -3.73 6.73
CA LEU A 45 -5.71 -3.39 8.15
C LEU A 45 -7.08 -3.66 8.79
N ALA A 46 -8.18 -3.35 8.11
CA ALA A 46 -9.53 -3.71 8.56
C ALA A 46 -9.79 -5.23 8.50
N ASN A 47 -9.34 -5.93 7.45
CA ASN A 47 -9.45 -7.39 7.33
C ASN A 47 -8.62 -8.14 8.39
N HIS A 48 -7.61 -7.50 8.97
CA HIS A 48 -6.81 -8.05 10.08
C HIS A 48 -7.26 -7.54 11.45
N GLY A 49 -8.19 -6.58 11.52
CA GLY A 49 -8.70 -6.02 12.77
C GLY A 49 -7.77 -5.00 13.45
N PHE A 50 -6.80 -4.45 12.71
CA PHE A 50 -6.05 -3.26 13.16
C PHE A 50 -6.93 -2.00 13.11
N LEU A 51 -7.88 -1.98 12.18
CA LEU A 51 -8.97 -1.01 12.10
C LEU A 51 -10.30 -1.70 12.44
N PRO A 52 -11.36 -0.93 12.79
CA PRO A 52 -12.73 -1.46 12.83
C PRO A 52 -13.02 -2.32 11.59
N ARG A 53 -13.35 -3.60 11.82
CA ARG A 53 -13.46 -4.60 10.74
C ARG A 53 -14.58 -4.26 9.76
N ASP A 54 -15.62 -3.59 10.24
CA ASP A 54 -16.74 -3.09 9.45
C ASP A 54 -16.39 -1.90 8.57
N GLY A 55 -15.23 -1.28 8.77
CA GLY A 55 -14.78 -0.11 8.00
C GLY A 55 -15.53 1.17 8.32
N LEU A 56 -16.22 1.25 9.47
CA LEU A 56 -17.08 2.36 9.85
C LEU A 56 -16.48 3.20 10.99
N ASN A 57 -16.75 4.52 11.00
CA ASN A 57 -16.43 5.46 12.09
C ASN A 57 -14.99 5.36 12.60
N ILE A 58 -14.03 5.30 11.68
CA ILE A 58 -12.62 5.13 11.98
C ILE A 58 -12.03 6.50 12.31
N SER A 59 -11.51 6.67 13.53
CA SER A 59 -10.88 7.92 13.95
C SER A 59 -9.50 8.12 13.34
N ARG A 60 -9.03 9.37 13.32
CA ARG A 60 -7.64 9.72 12.97
C ARG A 60 -6.63 8.85 13.72
N GLU A 61 -6.81 8.73 15.03
CA GLU A 61 -5.90 8.01 15.92
C GLU A 61 -5.89 6.51 15.58
N GLN A 62 -7.05 5.93 15.25
CA GLN A 62 -7.14 4.53 14.82
C GLN A 62 -6.38 4.29 13.51
N VAL A 63 -6.46 5.21 12.54
CA VAL A 63 -5.70 5.11 11.29
C VAL A 63 -4.20 5.12 11.56
N LEU A 64 -3.72 6.10 12.35
CA LEU A 64 -2.30 6.23 12.67
C LEU A 64 -1.81 5.02 13.48
N ASP A 65 -2.55 4.62 14.50
CA ASP A 65 -2.23 3.45 15.32
C ASP A 65 -2.17 2.17 14.49
N ALA A 66 -3.11 1.97 13.55
CA ALA A 66 -3.09 0.81 12.65
C ALA A 66 -1.92 0.85 11.65
N MET A 67 -1.53 2.01 11.15
CA MET A 67 -0.35 2.13 10.28
C MET A 67 0.94 1.82 11.04
N GLN A 68 1.06 2.27 12.29
CA GLN A 68 2.22 1.98 13.13
C GLN A 68 2.24 0.52 13.56
N LYS A 69 1.18 0.04 14.21
CA LYS A 69 1.09 -1.31 14.76
C LYS A 69 0.92 -2.39 13.71
N GLY A 70 0.34 -2.07 12.55
CA GLY A 70 0.04 -3.02 11.48
C GLY A 70 1.13 -3.08 10.42
N LEU A 71 1.88 -2.00 10.18
CA LEU A 71 2.86 -1.94 9.09
C LEU A 71 4.24 -1.39 9.50
N GLY A 72 4.40 -0.87 10.71
CA GLY A 72 5.66 -0.29 11.17
C GLY A 72 5.96 1.08 10.57
N PHE A 73 4.95 1.87 10.17
CA PHE A 73 5.21 3.25 9.72
C PHE A 73 5.44 4.21 10.89
N ASN A 74 6.37 5.14 10.72
CA ASN A 74 6.35 6.37 11.50
C ASN A 74 5.11 7.19 11.09
N THR A 75 4.30 7.53 12.08
CA THR A 75 2.99 8.15 11.86
C THR A 75 2.99 9.67 11.91
N THR A 76 4.15 10.29 12.13
CA THR A 76 4.30 11.75 12.15
C THR A 76 4.52 12.33 10.75
N GLY A 77 4.19 13.60 10.55
CA GLY A 77 4.52 14.34 9.33
C GLY A 77 3.66 13.93 8.13
N PRO A 78 4.21 13.43 7.00
CA PRO A 78 3.44 13.17 5.78
C PRO A 78 2.27 12.19 5.94
N LEU A 79 2.42 11.12 6.73
CA LEU A 79 1.34 10.16 6.95
C LEU A 79 0.20 10.78 7.78
N GLU A 80 0.56 11.56 8.80
CA GLU A 80 -0.39 12.34 9.60
C GLU A 80 -1.16 13.34 8.74
N SER A 81 -0.45 14.08 7.88
CA SER A 81 -1.05 15.05 6.97
C SER A 81 -1.97 14.39 5.94
N THR A 82 -1.57 13.24 5.39
CA THR A 82 -2.39 12.47 4.44
C THR A 82 -3.64 11.93 5.14
N THR A 83 -3.52 11.46 6.38
CA THR A 83 -4.66 11.00 7.19
C THR A 83 -5.63 12.15 7.46
N ALA A 84 -5.11 13.32 7.85
CA ALA A 84 -5.91 14.52 8.05
C ALA A 84 -6.62 14.97 6.76
N HIS A 85 -5.95 14.87 5.61
CA HIS A 85 -6.57 15.15 4.31
C HIS A 85 -7.68 14.15 3.99
N GLY A 86 -7.48 12.86 4.31
CA GLY A 86 -8.49 11.81 4.21
C GLY A 86 -9.79 12.15 4.94
N LEU A 87 -9.66 12.63 6.18
CA LEU A 87 -10.80 12.99 7.03
C LEU A 87 -11.63 14.16 6.49
N THR A 88 -11.09 14.99 5.59
CA THR A 88 -11.87 16.06 4.93
C THR A 88 -12.99 15.52 4.03
N MET A 89 -12.95 14.23 3.71
CA MET A 89 -13.97 13.53 2.92
C MET A 89 -15.02 12.83 3.79
N SER A 90 -14.93 12.96 5.11
CA SER A 90 -15.80 12.27 6.05
C SER A 90 -17.28 12.45 5.74
N SER A 91 -18.00 11.33 5.73
CA SER A 91 -19.46 11.30 5.67
C SER A 91 -20.12 10.92 7.01
N THR A 92 -19.34 10.76 8.08
CA THR A 92 -19.82 10.31 9.40
C THR A 92 -20.59 11.39 10.17
N GLY A 93 -20.40 12.66 9.80
CA GLY A 93 -20.87 13.83 10.55
C GLY A 93 -19.92 14.27 11.68
N ASP A 94 -18.76 13.62 11.82
CA ASP A 94 -17.68 13.99 12.74
C ASP A 94 -16.37 14.19 11.96
N ASN A 95 -15.78 15.38 12.09
CA ASN A 95 -14.55 15.77 11.40
C ASN A 95 -13.31 14.97 11.84
N ASN A 96 -13.38 14.18 12.90
CA ASN A 96 -12.29 13.31 13.35
C ASN A 96 -12.46 11.83 12.97
N THR A 97 -13.56 11.45 12.30
CA THR A 97 -13.80 10.07 11.87
C THR A 97 -14.11 9.98 10.38
N MET A 98 -13.90 8.81 9.78
CA MET A 98 -14.30 8.51 8.40
C MET A 98 -14.81 7.07 8.27
N HIS A 99 -15.63 6.80 7.25
CA HIS A 99 -15.80 5.45 6.71
C HIS A 99 -14.67 5.15 5.74
N LEU A 100 -14.28 3.88 5.57
CA LEU A 100 -13.16 3.54 4.68
C LEU A 100 -13.39 4.04 3.26
N ASP A 101 -14.60 3.92 2.73
CA ASP A 101 -14.92 4.34 1.37
C ASP A 101 -15.15 5.84 1.20
N ASP A 102 -15.04 6.65 2.27
CA ASP A 102 -15.02 8.12 2.14
C ASP A 102 -13.80 8.58 1.32
N ILE A 103 -12.68 7.86 1.43
CA ILE A 103 -11.44 8.20 0.71
C ILE A 103 -11.53 7.93 -0.81
N ASP A 104 -12.58 7.25 -1.26
CA ASP A 104 -12.85 6.97 -2.68
C ASP A 104 -13.43 8.19 -3.40
N ARG A 105 -13.62 9.31 -2.70
CA ARG A 105 -13.99 10.57 -3.33
C ARG A 105 -12.89 10.98 -4.30
N HIS A 106 -13.25 10.92 -5.58
CA HIS A 106 -12.35 11.18 -6.69
C HIS A 106 -11.70 12.57 -6.62
N ASN A 107 -10.43 12.62 -7.01
CA ASN A 107 -9.57 13.80 -7.05
C ASN A 107 -9.20 14.43 -5.69
N VAL A 108 -9.19 13.61 -4.63
CA VAL A 108 -8.65 14.01 -3.31
C VAL A 108 -7.47 13.11 -2.95
N ILE A 109 -7.75 11.84 -2.64
CA ILE A 109 -6.73 10.77 -2.49
C ILE A 109 -6.86 9.78 -3.65
N GLU A 110 -8.09 9.36 -3.95
CA GLU A 110 -8.38 8.53 -5.12
C GLU A 110 -8.07 9.30 -6.43
N HIS A 111 -7.49 8.58 -7.38
CA HIS A 111 -6.96 9.13 -8.62
C HIS A 111 -6.98 8.10 -9.76
N ASP A 112 -7.05 8.60 -11.00
CA ASP A 112 -6.93 7.78 -12.20
C ASP A 112 -5.55 7.08 -12.31
N ALA A 113 -5.45 6.11 -13.22
CA ALA A 113 -4.22 5.34 -13.47
C ALA A 113 -3.74 4.47 -12.31
N SER A 114 -4.65 4.06 -11.42
CA SER A 114 -4.38 3.08 -10.37
C SER A 114 -3.83 1.75 -10.94
N LEU A 115 -2.94 1.09 -10.19
CA LEU A 115 -2.33 -0.19 -10.61
C LEU A 115 -3.34 -1.34 -10.71
N SER A 116 -4.43 -1.28 -9.96
CA SER A 116 -5.35 -2.41 -9.75
C SER A 116 -6.82 -2.04 -9.73
N ARG A 117 -7.17 -0.75 -9.88
CA ARG A 117 -8.54 -0.23 -9.82
C ARG A 117 -8.88 0.44 -11.15
N ALA A 118 -10.16 0.48 -11.49
CA ALA A 118 -10.63 1.23 -12.65
C ALA A 118 -10.64 2.72 -12.36
N ASP A 119 -10.50 3.55 -13.39
CA ASP A 119 -10.72 4.98 -13.27
C ASP A 119 -12.23 5.25 -13.16
N LEU A 120 -12.63 6.25 -12.37
CA LEU A 120 -14.05 6.60 -12.18
C LEU A 120 -14.76 6.92 -13.52
N GLY A 121 -14.02 7.46 -14.48
CA GLY A 121 -14.56 7.80 -15.81
C GLY A 121 -15.03 6.60 -16.63
N VAL A 122 -14.57 5.38 -16.31
CA VAL A 122 -14.86 4.15 -17.08
C VAL A 122 -15.25 2.95 -16.20
N GLY A 123 -15.31 3.10 -14.89
CA GLY A 123 -15.69 2.02 -13.97
C GLY A 123 -15.77 2.45 -12.51
N ASP A 124 -15.88 1.47 -11.62
CA ASP A 124 -15.85 1.66 -10.18
C ASP A 124 -14.39 1.63 -9.67
N PRO A 125 -13.88 2.70 -9.03
CA PRO A 125 -12.50 2.77 -8.55
C PRO A 125 -12.28 2.05 -7.21
N ARG A 126 -13.33 1.53 -6.56
CA ARG A 126 -13.21 0.84 -5.28
C ARG A 126 -12.72 -0.61 -5.40
N PRO A 127 -13.40 -1.50 -6.15
CA PRO A 127 -13.06 -2.93 -6.15
C PRO A 127 -11.72 -3.19 -6.84
N PHE A 128 -11.02 -4.22 -6.36
CA PHE A 128 -9.90 -4.81 -7.10
C PHE A 128 -10.36 -5.26 -8.49
N ASN A 129 -9.63 -4.84 -9.52
CA ASN A 129 -9.88 -5.18 -10.92
C ASN A 129 -8.74 -6.09 -11.45
N PRO A 130 -8.98 -7.40 -11.60
CA PRO A 130 -7.95 -8.35 -12.03
C PRO A 130 -7.44 -8.08 -13.45
N THR A 131 -8.28 -7.54 -14.35
CA THR A 131 -7.89 -7.21 -15.72
C THR A 131 -6.88 -6.07 -15.73
N ILE A 132 -7.14 -5.00 -14.97
CA ILE A 132 -6.23 -3.87 -14.83
C ILE A 132 -4.94 -4.31 -14.13
N TRP A 133 -5.07 -5.06 -13.04
CA TRP A 133 -3.92 -5.58 -12.30
C TRP A 133 -3.00 -6.44 -13.18
N ALA A 134 -3.56 -7.28 -14.06
CA ALA A 134 -2.79 -8.08 -14.99
C ALA A 134 -1.90 -7.21 -15.91
N THR A 135 -2.37 -6.02 -16.31
CA THR A 135 -1.55 -5.08 -17.11
C THR A 135 -0.38 -4.49 -16.33
N SER A 136 -0.49 -4.31 -15.02
CA SER A 136 0.62 -3.86 -14.16
C SER A 136 1.65 -4.97 -13.96
N LEU A 137 1.18 -6.21 -13.76
CA LEU A 137 2.04 -7.37 -13.48
C LEU A 137 3.03 -7.71 -14.60
N VAL A 138 2.72 -7.37 -15.87
CA VAL A 138 3.62 -7.66 -17.01
C VAL A 138 4.99 -6.97 -16.87
N PHE A 139 5.06 -5.88 -16.10
CA PHE A 139 6.28 -5.13 -15.88
C PHE A 139 7.13 -5.67 -14.73
N TRP A 140 6.68 -6.71 -14.04
CA TRP A 140 7.33 -7.32 -12.89
C TRP A 140 7.71 -8.78 -13.19
N PRO A 141 8.65 -9.05 -14.11
CA PRO A 141 9.05 -10.42 -14.46
C PRO A 141 9.71 -11.17 -13.28
N ASP A 142 10.35 -10.45 -12.37
CA ASP A 142 11.17 -11.01 -11.30
C ASP A 142 10.40 -11.21 -9.99
N GLN A 143 10.99 -11.96 -9.06
CA GLN A 143 10.45 -12.11 -7.69
C GLN A 143 10.66 -10.85 -6.83
N ALA A 144 11.70 -10.07 -7.13
CA ALA A 144 12.00 -8.82 -6.46
C ALA A 144 11.68 -7.65 -7.41
N ILE A 145 10.65 -6.87 -7.07
CA ILE A 145 10.23 -5.71 -7.85
C ILE A 145 11.14 -4.54 -7.50
N ASN A 146 11.98 -4.13 -8.44
CA ASN A 146 12.80 -2.93 -8.29
C ASN A 146 12.03 -1.65 -8.68
N ILE A 147 12.64 -0.51 -8.38
CA ILE A 147 12.00 0.81 -8.59
C ILE A 147 11.69 1.08 -10.07
N ASN A 148 12.56 0.66 -10.99
CA ASN A 148 12.32 0.85 -12.43
C ASN A 148 11.12 0.03 -12.91
N GLN A 149 10.95 -1.18 -12.37
CA GLN A 149 9.81 -2.05 -12.68
C GLN A 149 8.50 -1.47 -12.14
N MET A 150 8.49 -0.98 -10.90
CA MET A 150 7.32 -0.33 -10.31
C MET A 150 6.96 0.98 -11.05
N ALA A 151 7.96 1.83 -11.32
CA ALA A 151 7.78 3.09 -12.03
C ALA A 151 7.30 2.88 -13.48
N ARG A 152 7.83 1.87 -14.17
CA ARG A 152 7.37 1.52 -15.52
C ARG A 152 5.92 1.02 -15.50
N ALA A 153 5.51 0.20 -14.52
CA ALA A 153 4.13 -0.23 -14.39
C ALA A 153 3.18 0.97 -14.21
N PHE A 154 3.51 1.89 -13.30
CA PHE A 154 2.69 3.08 -13.07
C PHE A 154 2.62 4.01 -14.28
N ALA A 155 3.76 4.30 -14.94
CA ALA A 155 3.78 5.11 -16.16
C ALA A 155 2.93 4.51 -17.28
N GLN A 156 2.91 3.18 -17.41
CA GLN A 156 2.10 2.48 -18.41
C GLN A 156 0.61 2.50 -18.07
N ARG A 157 0.26 2.45 -16.78
CA ARG A 157 -1.11 2.69 -16.33
C ARG A 157 -1.59 4.10 -16.68
N MET A 158 -0.74 5.12 -16.52
CA MET A 158 -1.07 6.49 -16.93
C MET A 158 -1.36 6.59 -18.43
N THR A 159 -0.52 5.98 -19.28
CA THR A 159 -0.77 5.96 -20.74
C THR A 159 -2.07 5.25 -21.08
N ALA A 160 -2.27 4.04 -20.53
CA ALA A 160 -3.46 3.24 -20.83
C ALA A 160 -4.76 3.90 -20.34
N ALA A 161 -4.73 4.51 -19.16
CA ALA A 161 -5.83 5.29 -18.60
C ALA A 161 -6.16 6.48 -19.50
N ALA A 162 -5.18 7.32 -19.85
CA ALA A 162 -5.36 8.46 -20.74
C ALA A 162 -5.92 8.08 -22.12
N ALA A 163 -5.55 6.90 -22.65
CA ALA A 163 -6.04 6.41 -23.93
C ALA A 163 -7.47 5.86 -23.88
N SER A 164 -7.92 5.34 -22.73
CA SER A 164 -9.20 4.63 -22.60
C SER A 164 -10.27 5.40 -21.84
N ASN A 165 -9.89 6.41 -21.06
CA ASN A 165 -10.78 7.25 -20.26
C ASN A 165 -10.86 8.67 -20.86
N PRO A 166 -11.94 9.05 -21.56
CA PRO A 166 -12.11 10.40 -22.13
C PRO A 166 -12.13 11.53 -21.10
N ARG A 167 -12.30 11.20 -19.81
CA ARG A 167 -12.30 12.15 -18.68
C ARG A 167 -11.04 12.01 -17.83
N PHE A 168 -9.99 11.38 -18.36
CA PHE A 168 -8.75 11.13 -17.63
C PHE A 168 -8.22 12.42 -16.99
N SER A 169 -7.94 12.33 -15.69
CA SER A 169 -7.37 13.41 -14.91
C SER A 169 -6.37 12.89 -13.89
N LEU A 170 -5.14 13.39 -13.98
CA LEU A 170 -4.11 13.12 -13.00
C LEU A 170 -3.23 14.36 -12.84
N SER A 171 -3.52 15.16 -11.83
CA SER A 171 -2.70 16.33 -11.48
C SER A 171 -1.34 15.92 -10.91
N GLU A 172 -0.39 16.85 -10.87
CA GLU A 172 0.93 16.60 -10.26
C GLU A 172 0.83 16.17 -8.79
N THR A 173 -0.12 16.74 -8.04
CA THR A 173 -0.40 16.36 -6.64
C THR A 173 -0.89 14.92 -6.54
N GLN A 174 -1.82 14.50 -7.42
CA GLN A 174 -2.32 13.13 -7.42
C GLN A 174 -1.27 12.13 -7.89
N GLU A 175 -0.45 12.50 -8.87
CA GLU A 175 0.69 11.68 -9.28
C GLU A 175 1.67 11.49 -8.11
N ALA A 176 1.92 12.54 -7.31
CA ALA A 176 2.74 12.44 -6.11
C ALA A 176 2.11 11.54 -5.03
N VAL A 177 0.77 11.58 -4.85
CA VAL A 177 0.04 10.65 -3.96
C VAL A 177 0.21 9.20 -4.42
N ALA A 178 0.04 8.95 -5.73
CA ALA A 178 0.20 7.63 -6.33
C ALA A 178 1.62 7.08 -6.11
N ILE A 179 2.64 7.90 -6.42
CA ILE A 179 4.05 7.55 -6.20
C ILE A 179 4.30 7.23 -4.73
N ASN A 180 3.79 8.06 -3.82
CA ASN A 180 3.96 7.85 -2.38
C ASN A 180 3.32 6.53 -1.91
N ALA A 181 2.13 6.19 -2.39
CA ALA A 181 1.47 4.92 -2.09
C ALA A 181 2.30 3.72 -2.57
N LEU A 182 2.86 3.79 -3.79
CA LEU A 182 3.68 2.72 -4.36
C LEU A 182 5.05 2.59 -3.68
N SER A 183 5.70 3.70 -3.34
CA SER A 183 6.92 3.71 -2.54
C SER A 183 6.70 3.08 -1.16
N ASN A 184 5.57 3.36 -0.50
CA ASN A 184 5.23 2.74 0.77
C ASN A 184 5.03 1.22 0.64
N VAL A 185 4.42 0.74 -0.45
CA VAL A 185 4.34 -0.69 -0.75
C VAL A 185 5.73 -1.30 -0.92
N MET A 186 6.64 -0.61 -1.63
CA MET A 186 8.01 -1.08 -1.83
C MET A 186 8.82 -1.16 -0.53
N LEU A 187 8.66 -0.17 0.36
CA LEU A 187 9.33 -0.15 1.66
C LEU A 187 8.77 -1.23 2.59
N MET A 188 7.45 -1.36 2.65
CA MET A 188 6.76 -2.33 3.51
C MET A 188 7.14 -3.78 3.17
N PHE A 189 7.29 -4.09 1.88
CA PHE A 189 7.57 -5.44 1.40
C PHE A 189 9.01 -5.66 0.95
N GLY A 190 9.93 -4.81 1.38
CA GLY A 190 11.37 -4.97 1.13
C GLY A 190 12.18 -4.79 2.40
N ASP A 191 13.32 -4.10 2.30
CA ASP A 191 14.27 -3.91 3.42
C ASP A 191 14.11 -2.57 4.15
N GLY A 192 13.14 -1.74 3.74
CA GLY A 192 12.89 -0.43 4.33
C GLY A 192 13.93 0.64 3.99
N THR A 193 14.80 0.42 2.99
CA THR A 193 15.80 1.40 2.54
C THR A 193 15.40 2.08 1.22
N VAL A 194 16.09 3.16 0.84
CA VAL A 194 15.85 3.88 -0.44
C VAL A 194 16.15 2.99 -1.67
N ASN A 195 17.02 1.99 -1.54
CA ASN A 195 17.35 1.06 -2.62
C ASN A 195 16.56 -0.26 -2.53
N THR A 196 15.48 -0.27 -1.74
CA THR A 196 14.66 -1.46 -1.50
C THR A 196 14.14 -2.08 -2.80
N THR A 197 13.94 -3.40 -2.75
CA THR A 197 13.13 -4.11 -3.74
C THR A 197 11.97 -4.77 -3.02
N ALA A 198 10.79 -4.77 -3.62
CA ALA A 198 9.60 -5.34 -3.01
C ALA A 198 9.46 -6.81 -3.37
N ASN A 199 9.15 -7.67 -2.41
CA ASN A 199 8.81 -9.06 -2.69
C ASN A 199 7.48 -9.14 -3.46
N LYS A 200 7.52 -9.63 -4.70
CA LYS A 200 6.36 -9.74 -5.59
C LYS A 200 5.22 -10.57 -4.99
N LEU A 201 5.53 -11.65 -4.28
CA LEU A 201 4.51 -12.48 -3.63
C LEU A 201 3.72 -11.66 -2.60
N TRP A 202 4.42 -10.90 -1.77
CA TRP A 202 3.79 -10.07 -0.74
C TRP A 202 2.96 -8.93 -1.33
N VAL A 203 3.47 -8.27 -2.38
CA VAL A 203 2.71 -7.26 -3.14
C VAL A 203 1.43 -7.88 -3.72
N ARG A 204 1.50 -9.07 -4.32
CA ARG A 204 0.33 -9.75 -4.86
C ARG A 204 -0.69 -10.08 -3.77
N VAL A 205 -0.27 -10.59 -2.62
CA VAL A 205 -1.18 -10.88 -1.50
C VAL A 205 -1.92 -9.63 -1.05
N LEU A 206 -1.23 -8.49 -0.92
CA LEU A 206 -1.85 -7.22 -0.56
C LEU A 206 -2.94 -6.80 -1.56
N PHE A 207 -2.65 -6.85 -2.85
CA PHE A 207 -3.56 -6.33 -3.88
C PHE A 207 -4.68 -7.31 -4.23
N GLU A 208 -4.37 -8.60 -4.33
CA GLU A 208 -5.30 -9.64 -4.80
C GLU A 208 -6.20 -10.17 -3.67
N GLN A 209 -5.75 -10.07 -2.42
CA GLN A 209 -6.47 -10.65 -1.27
C GLN A 209 -6.80 -9.61 -0.20
N GLU A 210 -6.27 -8.38 -0.30
CA GLU A 210 -6.39 -7.34 0.73
C GLU A 210 -6.05 -7.92 2.11
N ARG A 211 -4.89 -8.58 2.16
CA ARG A 211 -4.36 -9.29 3.31
C ARG A 211 -2.90 -8.90 3.54
N LEU A 212 -2.48 -8.84 4.80
CA LEU A 212 -1.07 -8.77 5.15
C LEU A 212 -0.43 -10.16 5.03
N PRO A 213 0.73 -10.29 4.35
CA PRO A 213 1.32 -11.58 3.99
C PRO A 213 2.03 -12.33 5.14
N PHE A 214 1.45 -12.31 6.34
CA PHE A 214 2.03 -12.98 7.52
C PHE A 214 2.24 -14.49 7.30
N ALA A 215 1.32 -15.15 6.59
CA ALA A 215 1.40 -16.57 6.24
C ALA A 215 2.52 -16.86 5.23
N GLU A 216 2.84 -15.90 4.36
CA GLU A 216 3.95 -15.92 3.41
C GLU A 216 5.28 -15.48 4.03
N GLY A 217 5.35 -15.39 5.36
CA GLY A 217 6.56 -15.08 6.09
C GLY A 217 6.88 -13.58 6.20
N TRP A 218 6.02 -12.69 5.69
CA TRP A 218 6.23 -11.26 5.91
C TRP A 218 6.14 -10.92 7.40
N ARG A 219 7.01 -10.01 7.81
CA ARG A 219 7.04 -9.39 9.13
C ARG A 219 7.23 -7.90 8.92
N GLN A 220 6.77 -7.11 9.88
CA GLN A 220 7.04 -5.68 9.86
C GLN A 220 8.54 -5.40 9.88
N PRO A 221 8.96 -4.25 9.31
CA PRO A 221 10.30 -3.73 9.52
C PRO A 221 10.63 -3.63 11.02
N GLU A 222 11.84 -4.04 11.41
CA GLU A 222 12.29 -3.97 12.81
C GLU A 222 12.38 -2.52 13.32
N GLN A 223 12.68 -1.59 12.43
CA GLN A 223 12.70 -0.16 12.70
C GLN A 223 11.55 0.52 11.98
N PRO A 224 10.89 1.52 12.58
CA PRO A 224 9.82 2.23 11.92
C PRO A 224 10.27 2.86 10.60
N LEU A 225 9.50 2.66 9.54
CA LEU A 225 9.73 3.28 8.24
C LEU A 225 9.65 4.81 8.39
N GLN A 226 10.77 5.49 8.11
CA GLN A 226 10.91 6.91 8.36
C GLN A 226 10.41 7.75 7.17
N PRO A 227 9.75 8.89 7.40
CA PRO A 227 9.23 9.72 6.32
C PRO A 227 10.31 10.23 5.37
N ALA A 228 11.54 10.43 5.87
CA ALA A 228 12.69 10.83 5.07
C ALA A 228 13.07 9.76 4.02
N VAL A 229 12.98 8.47 4.38
CA VAL A 229 13.27 7.37 3.45
C VAL A 229 12.19 7.30 2.37
N THR A 230 10.91 7.41 2.76
CA THR A 230 9.80 7.49 1.79
C THR A 230 9.98 8.68 0.85
N ALA A 231 10.36 9.86 1.36
CA ALA A 231 10.55 11.06 0.54
C ALA A 231 11.69 10.90 -0.48
N GLU A 232 12.82 10.32 -0.10
CA GLU A 232 13.91 10.03 -1.04
C GLU A 232 13.51 8.97 -2.06
N LEU A 233 12.82 7.90 -1.64
CA LEU A 233 12.31 6.89 -2.56
C LEU A 233 11.30 7.48 -3.56
N ASN A 234 10.43 8.41 -3.13
CA ASN A 234 9.50 9.11 -4.03
C ASN A 234 10.24 9.90 -5.12
N LYS A 235 11.36 10.56 -4.78
CA LYS A 235 12.20 11.27 -5.76
C LYS A 235 12.83 10.28 -6.74
N SER A 236 13.43 9.20 -6.23
CA SER A 236 14.01 8.14 -7.06
C SER A 236 12.97 7.50 -7.96
N PHE A 237 11.75 7.30 -7.47
CA PHE A 237 10.64 6.71 -8.22
C PHE A 237 10.26 7.64 -9.38
N LYS A 238 10.04 8.93 -9.10
CA LYS A 238 9.71 9.92 -10.12
C LYS A 238 10.81 10.00 -11.19
N ALA A 239 12.08 9.94 -10.80
CA ALA A 239 13.21 9.93 -11.73
C ALA A 239 13.32 8.64 -12.56
N ALA A 240 12.84 7.51 -12.02
CA ALA A 240 12.82 6.21 -12.71
C ALA A 240 11.65 6.07 -13.71
N MET A 241 10.65 6.95 -13.65
CA MET A 241 9.55 6.93 -14.61
C MET A 241 10.07 7.29 -16.01
N PRO A 242 9.77 6.47 -17.04
CA PRO A 242 10.26 6.72 -18.39
C PRO A 242 9.71 8.03 -18.97
N GLU A 243 10.58 8.86 -19.55
CA GLU A 243 10.22 10.13 -20.20
C GLU A 243 9.25 9.91 -21.37
N GLN A 244 9.53 8.92 -22.22
CA GLN A 244 8.55 8.40 -23.16
C GLN A 244 7.61 7.48 -22.38
N ARG A 245 6.47 8.04 -21.98
CA ARG A 245 5.27 7.30 -21.61
C ARG A 245 4.84 6.52 -22.85
N LEU A 246 5.51 5.39 -23.15
CA LEU A 246 5.35 4.65 -24.41
C LEU A 246 3.85 4.57 -24.69
N GLY A 247 3.42 5.21 -25.79
CA GLY A 247 2.09 4.99 -26.34
C GLY A 247 1.88 3.50 -26.44
N CYS A 248 0.69 3.05 -26.00
CA CYS A 248 0.24 1.67 -25.89
C CYS A 248 1.14 0.64 -26.59
N PRO A 249 1.64 -0.42 -25.91
CA PRO A 249 2.01 -1.61 -26.64
C PRO A 249 0.76 -2.06 -27.41
N ALA A 250 0.85 -2.05 -28.74
CA ALA A 250 -0.15 -2.66 -29.59
C ALA A 250 -0.34 -4.11 -29.11
N THR A 251 -1.58 -4.43 -28.71
CA THR A 251 -2.09 -5.76 -28.34
C THR A 251 -1.43 -6.44 -27.11
N PRO A 252 -2.22 -6.85 -26.10
CA PRO A 252 -1.71 -7.75 -25.07
C PRO A 252 -1.33 -9.10 -25.71
N PRO A 253 -0.25 -9.77 -25.25
CA PRO A 253 0.02 -11.15 -25.65
C PRO A 253 -1.18 -12.03 -25.27
N SER A 254 -1.65 -12.83 -26.22
CA SER A 254 -2.73 -13.80 -26.01
C SER A 254 -2.36 -14.73 -24.86
N MET A 255 -3.09 -14.64 -23.75
CA MET A 255 -2.98 -15.61 -22.67
C MET A 255 -3.42 -16.98 -23.19
N PRO A 256 -2.66 -18.07 -22.98
CA PRO A 256 -3.14 -19.41 -23.28
C PRO A 256 -4.32 -19.72 -22.35
N VAL A 257 -5.49 -19.91 -22.96
CA VAL A 257 -6.66 -20.46 -22.28
C VAL A 257 -6.30 -21.87 -21.85
N SER A 258 -6.05 -22.07 -20.56
CA SER A 258 -6.05 -23.42 -20.00
C SER A 258 -7.49 -23.91 -19.98
N ALA A 259 -7.74 -25.00 -20.70
CA ALA A 259 -9.02 -25.71 -20.65
C ALA A 259 -9.24 -26.25 -19.22
N PRO A 260 -10.47 -26.18 -18.68
CA PRO A 260 -10.77 -26.73 -17.38
C PRO A 260 -10.72 -28.27 -17.40
N PRO A 261 -10.45 -28.91 -16.24
CA PRO A 261 -10.53 -30.36 -16.09
C PRO A 261 -11.95 -30.90 -16.27
#